data_AF-A0A2N0QIR5-F1
#
_entry.id   AF-A0A2N0QIR5-F1
#
_cell.length_a   1.000
_cell.length_b   1.000
_cell.length_c   1.000
_cell.angle_alpha   90.00
_cell.angle_beta   90.00
_cell.angle_gamma   90.00
#
_symmetry.space_group_name_H-M   'P 1'
#
loop_
_entity.id
_entity.type
_entity.pdbx_description
1 polymer ?
#
loop_
_entity_poly.entity_id
_entity_poly.type
_entity_poly.pdbx_seq_one_letter_code
_entity_poly.pdbx_strand_id
1 'polypeptide(L)'
;MPSSSSSIDSRLTSFEKNMEQAFGKLDAVTKFLDSTSNTLPYINNNNNNTFNATLNVAGMNTSSKQQQILNYMKINKINILTLTETKLKTNSANILYKKDDVHSWWECDDNNHFSNGVGIIMDNTIAKHVQIVKGYFGRLLHVKLFVKGNRTNY
;
A
#
# COMPACT_ATOMS: atom_id res chain seq x y z
N MET A 1 29.30 8.50 29.21
CA MET A 1 27.95 8.78 28.65
C MET A 1 27.70 7.77 27.53
N PRO A 2 26.63 6.97 27.54
CA PRO A 2 26.33 6.08 26.41
C PRO A 2 26.00 6.93 25.19
N SER A 3 26.62 6.62 24.05
CA SER A 3 26.44 7.37 22.79
C SER A 3 25.02 7.17 22.26
N SER A 4 24.38 8.25 21.82
CA SER A 4 23.05 8.25 21.22
C SER A 4 22.92 7.32 20.00
N SER A 5 24.02 6.93 19.36
CA SER A 5 24.08 5.96 18.26
C SER A 5 23.59 4.56 18.67
N SER A 6 24.00 4.05 19.85
CA SER A 6 23.66 2.68 20.27
C SER A 6 22.16 2.49 20.56
N SER A 7 21.48 3.58 20.90
CA SER A 7 20.02 3.61 21.11
C SER A 7 19.24 3.60 19.79
N ILE A 8 19.77 4.20 18.73
CA ILE A 8 19.13 4.20 17.41
C ILE A 8 19.29 2.82 16.76
N ASP A 9 20.50 2.24 16.82
CA ASP A 9 20.80 0.94 16.23
C ASP A 9 19.92 -0.17 16.84
N SER A 10 19.77 -0.16 18.17
CA SER A 10 18.92 -1.13 18.87
C SER A 10 17.42 -1.00 18.56
N ARG A 11 16.94 0.22 18.27
CA ARG A 11 15.55 0.45 17.84
C ARG A 11 15.32 -0.02 16.41
N LEU A 12 16.29 0.17 15.52
CA LEU A 12 16.21 -0.30 14.14
C LEU A 12 16.19 -1.83 14.07
N THR A 13 17.09 -2.49 14.79
CA THR A 13 17.12 -3.98 14.83
C THR A 13 15.83 -4.56 15.41
N SER A 14 15.25 -3.89 16.41
CA SER A 14 13.97 -4.31 16.99
C SER A 14 12.81 -4.14 16.01
N PHE A 15 12.83 -3.07 15.22
CA PHE A 15 11.85 -2.83 14.16
C PHE A 15 11.94 -3.89 13.05
N GLU A 16 13.14 -4.19 12.56
CA GLU A 16 13.37 -5.21 11.54
C GLU A 16 12.90 -6.60 11.99
N LYS A 17 13.23 -7.00 13.21
CA LYS A 17 12.80 -8.28 13.78
C LYS A 17 11.27 -8.38 13.92
N ASN A 18 10.63 -7.29 14.34
CA ASN A 18 9.17 -7.24 14.47
C ASN A 18 8.50 -7.31 13.08
N MET A 19 9.09 -6.67 12.07
CA MET A 19 8.63 -6.78 10.69
C MET A 19 8.74 -8.21 10.18
N GLU A 20 9.90 -8.85 10.33
CA GLU A 20 10.14 -10.22 9.87
C GLU A 20 9.13 -11.20 10.50
N GLN A 21 8.87 -11.07 11.80
CA GLN A 21 7.87 -11.88 12.49
C GLN A 21 6.44 -11.59 11.99
N ALA A 22 6.09 -10.33 11.75
CA ALA A 22 4.77 -9.94 11.25
C ALA A 22 4.53 -10.48 9.83
N PHE A 23 5.54 -10.38 8.94
CA PHE A 23 5.47 -10.92 7.59
C PHE A 23 5.42 -12.45 7.58
N GLY A 24 6.18 -13.14 8.44
CA GLY A 24 6.14 -14.59 8.56
C GLY A 24 4.76 -15.12 9.00
N LYS A 25 4.12 -14.48 9.98
CA LYS A 25 2.74 -14.81 10.38
C LYS A 25 1.74 -14.62 9.25
N LEU A 26 1.95 -13.58 8.43
CA LEU A 26 1.06 -13.26 7.32
C LEU A 26 1.18 -14.24 6.15
N ASP A 27 2.40 -14.70 5.88
CA ASP A 27 2.66 -15.74 4.89
C ASP A 27 1.93 -17.05 5.25
N ALA A 28 2.00 -17.46 6.53
CA ALA A 28 1.30 -18.65 7.02
C ALA A 28 -0.23 -18.55 6.85
N VAL A 29 -0.83 -17.41 7.19
CA VAL A 29 -2.27 -17.17 6.99
C VAL A 29 -2.65 -17.22 5.52
N THR A 30 -1.79 -16.71 4.63
CA THR A 30 -2.11 -16.74 3.21
C THR A 30 -2.03 -18.16 2.65
N LYS A 31 -0.97 -18.91 2.98
CA LYS A 31 -0.84 -20.31 2.57
C LYS A 31 -2.05 -21.16 2.99
N PHE A 32 -2.62 -20.86 4.16
CA PHE A 32 -3.86 -21.48 4.61
C PHE A 32 -5.06 -21.10 3.72
N LEU A 33 -5.24 -19.81 3.40
CA LEU A 33 -6.31 -19.35 2.51
C LEU A 33 -6.20 -19.88 1.08
N ASP A 34 -4.98 -19.98 0.55
CA ASP A 34 -4.68 -20.54 -0.77
C ASP A 34 -5.04 -22.02 -0.86
N SER A 35 -4.88 -22.76 0.24
CA SER A 35 -5.26 -24.19 0.31
C SER A 35 -6.77 -24.44 0.36
N THR A 36 -7.58 -23.40 0.62
CA THR A 36 -9.03 -23.53 0.87
C THR A 36 -9.91 -22.85 -0.19
N SER A 37 -9.34 -22.08 -1.12
CA SER A 37 -10.11 -21.31 -2.11
C SER A 37 -9.92 -21.81 -3.54
N ASN A 38 -10.94 -22.49 -4.08
CA ASN A 38 -11.03 -22.76 -5.51
C ASN A 38 -11.45 -21.47 -6.23
N THR A 39 -10.52 -20.91 -7.02
CA THR A 39 -10.63 -19.77 -7.95
C THR A 39 -10.58 -18.36 -7.35
N LEU A 40 -9.36 -17.88 -7.12
CA LEU A 40 -9.05 -16.46 -6.91
C LEU A 40 -8.98 -15.74 -8.27
N PRO A 41 -9.36 -14.45 -8.38
CA PRO A 41 -9.23 -13.70 -9.62
C PRO A 41 -7.74 -13.50 -9.93
N TYR A 42 -7.31 -13.87 -11.14
CA TYR A 42 -5.91 -13.78 -11.59
C TYR A 42 -5.78 -12.73 -12.71
N ILE A 43 -4.73 -11.87 -12.67
CA ILE A 43 -4.48 -10.87 -13.72
C ILE A 43 -4.18 -11.59 -15.05
N ASN A 44 -5.00 -11.41 -16.08
CA ASN A 44 -4.67 -11.89 -17.43
C ASN A 44 -3.76 -10.87 -18.12
N ASN A 45 -2.44 -11.08 -18.08
CA ASN A 45 -1.47 -10.14 -18.63
C ASN A 45 -1.22 -10.38 -20.12
N ASN A 46 -2.22 -10.05 -20.94
CA ASN A 46 -2.10 -10.05 -22.41
C ASN A 46 -1.68 -8.66 -22.90
N ASN A 47 -0.54 -8.11 -22.45
CA ASN A 47 0.17 -6.91 -22.98
C ASN A 47 0.09 -5.59 -22.18
N ASN A 48 -0.18 -5.59 -20.87
CA ASN A 48 -0.16 -4.35 -20.07
C ASN A 48 1.01 -4.36 -19.09
N ASN A 49 2.05 -3.57 -19.38
CA ASN A 49 3.10 -3.28 -18.40
C ASN A 49 2.45 -2.61 -17.18
N THR A 50 2.54 -3.24 -16.01
CA THR A 50 2.08 -2.64 -14.75
C THR A 50 3.08 -1.57 -14.32
N PHE A 51 2.66 -0.30 -14.34
CA PHE A 51 3.51 0.81 -13.90
C PHE A 51 3.22 1.17 -12.45
N ASN A 52 4.28 1.11 -11.63
CA ASN A 52 4.24 1.39 -10.20
C ASN A 52 5.04 2.65 -9.89
N ALA A 53 4.52 3.51 -9.03
CA ALA A 53 5.22 4.72 -8.58
C ALA A 53 5.05 4.96 -7.08
N THR A 54 5.97 5.73 -6.50
CA THR A 54 5.91 6.20 -5.10
C THR A 54 6.08 7.71 -5.09
N LEU A 55 5.22 8.40 -4.33
CA LEU A 55 5.24 9.86 -4.22
C LEU A 55 5.04 10.31 -2.77
N ASN A 56 6.00 11.09 -2.26
CA ASN A 56 5.79 11.87 -1.05
C ASN A 56 4.94 13.10 -1.39
N VAL A 57 3.75 13.20 -0.82
CA VAL A 57 2.83 14.30 -1.11
C VAL A 57 2.94 15.46 -0.12
N ALA A 58 3.66 15.31 0.99
CA ALA A 58 3.79 16.33 2.04
C ALA A 58 2.44 16.92 2.52
N GLY A 59 1.37 16.12 2.49
CA GLY A 59 0.01 16.45 2.87
C GLY A 59 -0.95 16.61 1.68
N MET A 60 -2.16 16.04 1.76
CA MET A 60 -3.18 16.13 0.70
C MET A 60 -4.58 16.51 1.21
N ASN A 61 -4.64 17.48 2.11
CA ASN A 61 -5.88 17.89 2.78
C ASN A 61 -6.85 18.69 1.89
N THR A 62 -6.48 19.01 0.65
CA THR A 62 -7.32 19.77 -0.28
C THR A 62 -7.81 18.90 -1.44
N SER A 63 -9.06 19.12 -1.85
CA SER A 63 -9.68 18.41 -2.98
C SER A 63 -8.90 18.60 -4.28
N SER A 64 -8.39 19.81 -4.53
CA SER A 64 -7.58 20.09 -5.73
C SER A 64 -6.33 19.22 -5.80
N LYS A 65 -5.63 19.04 -4.68
CA LYS A 65 -4.43 18.19 -4.62
C LYS A 65 -4.77 16.72 -4.77
N GLN A 66 -5.88 16.29 -4.16
CA GLN A 66 -6.42 14.93 -4.33
C GLN A 66 -6.76 14.64 -5.81
N GLN A 67 -7.33 15.60 -6.52
CA GLN A 67 -7.62 15.46 -7.96
C GLN A 67 -6.34 15.46 -8.81
N GLN A 68 -5.36 16.29 -8.47
CA GLN A 68 -4.06 16.32 -9.16
C GLN A 68 -3.34 14.98 -9.09
N ILE A 69 -3.46 14.26 -7.96
CA ILE A 69 -2.90 12.91 -7.80
C ILE A 69 -3.54 11.91 -8.79
N LEU A 70 -4.87 11.94 -8.93
CA LEU A 70 -5.55 11.09 -9.92
C LEU A 70 -5.15 11.45 -11.36
N ASN A 71 -5.03 12.75 -11.65
CA ASN A 71 -4.58 13.22 -12.97
C ASN A 71 -3.13 12.79 -13.24
N TYR A 72 -2.25 12.86 -12.24
CA TYR A 72 -0.88 12.39 -12.32
C TYR A 72 -0.82 10.90 -12.66
N MET A 73 -1.65 10.06 -12.03
CA MET A 73 -1.74 8.64 -12.40
C MET A 73 -2.17 8.45 -13.85
N LYS A 74 -3.21 9.15 -14.29
CA LYS A 74 -3.76 9.04 -15.65
C LYS A 74 -2.75 9.46 -16.73
N ILE A 75 -2.11 10.62 -16.57
CA ILE A 75 -1.13 11.16 -17.53
C ILE A 75 0.06 10.22 -17.69
N ASN A 76 0.54 9.67 -16.57
CA ASN A 76 1.72 8.81 -16.55
C ASN A 76 1.40 7.32 -16.70
N LYS A 77 0.12 6.97 -16.92
CA LYS A 77 -0.36 5.59 -17.03
C LYS A 77 0.05 4.71 -15.84
N ILE A 78 0.04 5.28 -14.63
CA ILE A 78 0.40 4.59 -13.39
C ILE A 78 -0.80 3.75 -12.94
N ASN A 79 -0.56 2.45 -12.76
CA ASN A 79 -1.56 1.49 -12.30
C ASN A 79 -1.61 1.42 -10.78
N ILE A 80 -0.44 1.53 -10.13
CA ILE A 80 -0.29 1.48 -8.67
C ILE A 80 0.53 2.69 -8.22
N LEU A 81 -0.08 3.57 -7.43
CA LEU A 81 0.58 4.72 -6.82
C LEU A 81 0.61 4.58 -5.30
N THR A 82 1.81 4.55 -4.74
CA THR A 82 2.03 4.61 -3.28
C THR A 82 2.32 6.04 -2.85
N LEU A 83 1.79 6.42 -1.71
CA LEU A 83 1.79 7.78 -1.20
C LEU A 83 2.30 7.81 0.22
N THR A 84 3.21 8.74 0.53
CA THR A 84 3.72 8.96 1.87
C THR A 84 3.48 10.39 2.34
N GLU A 85 3.50 10.59 3.67
CA GLU A 85 3.17 11.85 4.32
C GLU A 85 1.83 12.41 3.86
N THR A 86 0.79 11.58 3.83
CA THR A 86 -0.54 11.99 3.35
C THR A 86 -1.17 13.06 4.24
N LYS A 87 -0.80 13.06 5.53
CA LYS A 87 -1.30 13.94 6.59
C LYS A 87 -2.83 13.94 6.74
N LEU A 88 -3.45 12.86 6.29
CA LEU A 88 -4.89 12.64 6.37
C LEU A 88 -5.29 12.10 7.74
N LYS A 89 -6.49 12.48 8.18
CA LYS A 89 -7.20 11.81 9.27
C LYS A 89 -7.95 10.60 8.74
N THR A 90 -8.13 9.57 9.57
CA THR A 90 -8.82 8.32 9.23
C THR A 90 -10.20 8.57 8.63
N ASN A 91 -10.98 9.50 9.18
CA ASN A 91 -12.30 9.84 8.67
C ASN A 91 -12.28 10.39 7.24
N SER A 92 -11.30 11.25 6.93
CA SER A 92 -11.13 11.81 5.59
C SER A 92 -10.63 10.75 4.61
N ALA A 93 -9.69 9.91 5.03
CA ALA A 93 -9.16 8.81 4.22
C ALA A 93 -10.24 7.77 3.88
N ASN A 94 -11.13 7.44 4.82
CA ASN A 94 -12.20 6.45 4.65
C ASN A 94 -13.24 6.83 3.60
N ILE A 95 -13.36 8.09 3.21
CA ILE A 95 -14.28 8.55 2.17
C ILE A 95 -13.57 8.92 0.86
N LEU A 96 -12.24 8.93 0.88
CA LEU A 96 -11.43 9.39 -0.23
C LEU A 96 -11.52 8.41 -1.41
N TYR A 97 -11.70 8.96 -2.61
CA TYR A 97 -11.79 8.24 -3.88
C TYR A 97 -12.88 7.15 -4.02
N LYS A 98 -13.83 7.06 -3.09
CA LYS A 98 -14.92 6.07 -3.16
C LYS A 98 -15.84 6.19 -4.39
N LYS A 99 -15.84 7.34 -5.06
CA LYS A 99 -16.65 7.62 -6.26
C LYS A 99 -15.83 7.59 -7.55
N ASP A 100 -14.53 7.35 -7.45
CA ASP A 100 -13.60 7.33 -8.57
C ASP A 100 -13.39 5.90 -9.08
N ASP A 101 -12.90 5.77 -10.31
CA ASP A 101 -12.61 4.46 -10.95
C ASP A 101 -11.27 3.86 -10.45
N VAL A 102 -11.03 3.95 -9.15
CA VAL A 102 -9.83 3.46 -8.46
C VAL A 102 -10.22 2.90 -7.10
N HIS A 103 -9.41 2.00 -6.57
CA HIS A 103 -9.45 1.63 -5.16
C HIS A 103 -8.30 2.29 -4.43
N SER A 104 -8.57 2.74 -3.21
CA SER A 104 -7.53 3.29 -2.35
C SER A 104 -7.62 2.72 -0.95
N TRP A 105 -6.46 2.51 -0.35
CA TRP A 105 -6.32 2.07 1.02
C TRP A 105 -5.32 2.96 1.74
N TRP A 106 -5.59 3.21 3.01
CA TRP A 106 -4.90 4.22 3.79
C TRP A 106 -4.60 3.68 5.18
N GLU A 107 -3.45 4.07 5.69
CA GLU A 107 -3.08 3.87 7.08
C GLU A 107 -2.69 5.25 7.64
N CYS A 108 -3.49 5.72 8.60
CA CYS A 108 -3.38 7.03 9.21
C CYS A 108 -2.96 6.90 10.68
N ASP A 109 -2.39 7.95 11.25
CA ASP A 109 -2.19 8.07 12.70
C ASP A 109 -2.91 9.34 13.14
N ASP A 110 -4.16 9.22 13.62
CA ASP A 110 -4.97 10.39 13.97
C ASP A 110 -4.32 11.24 15.08
N ASN A 111 -3.56 10.60 15.97
CA ASN A 111 -2.86 11.26 17.07
C ASN A 111 -1.64 12.05 16.59
N ASN A 112 -0.97 11.62 15.52
CA ASN A 112 0.20 12.29 14.94
C ASN A 112 0.08 12.52 13.42
N HIS A 113 -1.09 12.89 12.93
CA HIS A 113 -1.35 12.94 11.49
C HIS A 113 -0.50 13.98 10.76
N PHE A 114 0.03 15.00 11.43
CA PHE A 114 0.83 16.05 10.78
C PHE A 114 2.17 15.60 10.19
N SER A 115 2.69 14.44 10.60
CA SER A 115 3.95 13.87 10.10
C SER A 115 3.83 12.45 9.56
N ASN A 116 2.64 11.85 9.64
CA ASN A 116 2.40 10.45 9.29
C ASN A 116 1.33 10.32 8.20
N GLY A 117 1.13 9.09 7.77
CA GLY A 117 0.11 8.70 6.81
C GLY A 117 0.74 8.09 5.57
N VAL A 118 0.30 6.88 5.24
CA VAL A 118 0.63 6.20 4.00
C VAL A 118 -0.64 5.77 3.29
N GLY A 119 -0.58 5.74 1.97
CA GLY A 119 -1.69 5.33 1.13
C GLY A 119 -1.23 4.60 -0.10
N ILE A 120 -2.11 3.79 -0.66
CA ILE A 120 -1.93 3.19 -1.97
C ILE A 120 -3.21 3.35 -2.76
N ILE A 121 -3.05 3.73 -4.02
CA ILE A 121 -4.14 3.89 -4.99
C ILE A 121 -3.84 2.91 -6.13
N MET A 122 -4.83 2.12 -6.49
CA MET A 122 -4.76 1.17 -7.60
C MET A 122 -5.91 1.39 -8.56
N ASP A 123 -5.65 1.30 -9.86
CA ASP A 123 -6.73 1.20 -10.82
C ASP A 123 -7.56 -0.08 -10.60
N ASN A 124 -8.81 -0.06 -11.09
CA ASN A 124 -9.75 -1.16 -10.89
C ASN A 124 -9.33 -2.49 -11.54
N THR A 125 -8.46 -2.45 -12.56
CA THR A 125 -7.96 -3.64 -13.24
C THR A 125 -6.98 -4.42 -12.38
N ILE A 126 -6.22 -3.74 -11.52
CA ILE A 126 -5.30 -4.33 -10.54
C ILE A 126 -5.99 -4.57 -9.20
N ALA A 127 -6.80 -3.62 -8.74
CA ALA A 127 -7.41 -3.64 -7.41
C ALA A 127 -8.24 -4.89 -7.13
N LYS A 128 -8.90 -5.46 -8.14
CA LYS A 128 -9.70 -6.70 -8.03
C LYS A 128 -8.89 -7.93 -7.61
N HIS A 129 -7.56 -7.84 -7.64
CA HIS A 129 -6.64 -8.91 -7.27
C HIS A 129 -6.10 -8.78 -5.84
N VAL A 130 -6.42 -7.68 -5.16
CA VAL A 130 -6.03 -7.45 -3.76
C VAL A 130 -6.79 -8.39 -2.85
N GLN A 131 -6.05 -9.12 -2.01
CA GLN A 131 -6.59 -10.09 -1.05
C GLN A 131 -6.51 -9.58 0.37
N ILE A 132 -5.39 -8.95 0.70
CA ILE A 132 -5.09 -8.51 2.05
C ILE A 132 -4.55 -7.10 2.01
N VAL A 133 -5.06 -6.25 2.88
CA VAL A 133 -4.52 -4.93 3.18
C VAL A 133 -4.39 -4.82 4.70
N LYS A 134 -3.18 -4.51 5.18
CA LYS A 134 -2.90 -4.30 6.61
C LYS A 134 -2.07 -3.04 6.80
N GLY A 135 -2.57 -2.13 7.62
CA GLY A 135 -1.85 -0.93 8.03
C GLY A 135 -1.16 -1.10 9.38
N TYR A 136 -0.06 -0.38 9.58
CA TYR A 136 0.68 -0.35 10.84
C TYR A 136 1.14 1.09 11.18
N PHE A 137 0.60 1.60 12.29
CA PHE A 137 1.05 2.81 12.99
C PHE A 137 1.19 4.06 12.11
N GLY A 138 0.30 4.24 11.14
CA GLY A 138 0.33 5.41 10.24
C GLY A 138 1.53 5.47 9.28
N ARG A 139 2.35 4.41 9.18
CA ARG A 139 3.66 4.47 8.49
C ARG A 139 3.91 3.33 7.51
N LEU A 140 3.19 2.22 7.64
CA LEU A 140 3.37 1.06 6.78
C LEU A 140 2.02 0.54 6.32
N LEU A 141 1.94 0.20 5.04
CA LEU A 141 0.80 -0.50 4.46
C LEU A 141 1.32 -1.74 3.74
N HIS A 142 0.85 -2.91 4.15
CA HIS A 142 1.16 -4.17 3.51
C HIS A 142 -0.05 -4.62 2.68
N VAL A 143 0.17 -4.78 1.38
CA VAL A 143 -0.85 -5.21 0.42
C VAL A 143 -0.41 -6.50 -0.25
N LYS A 144 -1.28 -7.51 -0.23
CA LYS A 144 -1.06 -8.79 -0.91
C LYS A 144 -2.00 -8.92 -2.11
N LEU A 145 -1.41 -9.18 -3.28
CA LEU A 145 -2.12 -9.35 -4.54
C LEU A 145 -1.90 -10.76 -5.09
N PHE A 146 -2.91 -11.32 -5.75
CA PHE A 146 -2.78 -12.56 -6.51
C PHE A 146 -2.80 -12.31 -8.01
N VAL A 147 -1.66 -12.58 -8.63
CA VAL A 147 -1.41 -12.29 -10.04
C VAL A 147 -1.14 -13.59 -10.80
N LYS A 148 -1.61 -13.69 -12.04
CA LYS A 148 -1.30 -14.85 -12.89
C LYS A 148 0.16 -14.76 -13.30
N GLY A 149 0.93 -15.82 -13.07
CA GLY A 149 2.26 -15.94 -13.66
C GLY A 149 2.16 -16.18 -15.16
N ASN A 150 2.99 -15.50 -15.95
CA ASN A 150 3.22 -15.88 -17.34
C ASN A 150 4.17 -17.09 -17.35
N ARG A 151 3.72 -18.22 -17.90
CA ARG A 151 4.62 -19.33 -18.24
C ARG A 151 5.36 -18.95 -19.51
N THR A 152 6.58 -18.46 -19.38
CA THR A 152 7.53 -18.47 -20.51
C THR A 152 7.97 -19.92 -20.68
N ASN A 153 7.51 -20.57 -21.75
CA ASN A 153 8.09 -21.84 -22.17
C ASN A 153 9.48 -21.52 -22.72
N TYR A 154 10.52 -21.96 -22.02
CA TYR A 154 11.90 -21.97 -22.51
C TYR A 154 12.14 -23.26 -23.30
#